data_AF-A0A0R1N1Z3-F1
#
_entry.id   AF-A0A0R1N1Z3-F1
#
_cell.length_a   1.000
_cell.length_b   1.000
_cell.length_c   1.000
_cell.angle_alpha   90.00
_cell.angle_beta   90.00
_cell.angle_gamma   90.00
#
_symmetry.space_group_name_H-M   'P 1'
#
loop_
_entity.id
_entity.type
_entity.pdbx_description
1 polymer ?
#
loop_
_entity_poly.entity_id
_entity_poly.type
_entity_poly.pdbx_seq_one_letter_code
_entity_poly.pdbx_strand_id
1 'polypeptide(L)'
;MELTLMSFSIDAAIAYMYQLQKNGVTYSMDGSRTGTDGTADCSGAVYAALRAGGMPSAGYVLNTESMHNWLLANGWQRIADNSNWNAQRGDVFIWGKIGDSAGAGGHTGIFIDHDNIIHCNYAHNGVSINNHDAYWAADGCPYFYAYRYASTQEAHQGDNDMNLSKLTGLIPVTAYGLAWITNPNGAVLYDYNHKATGRKLSYGTSWVVTGLDKGWLKVGGLINPDDAIVKINKGIVAGDWTGQNVQVVTNDAYTQAVPKPKQAGIKYLPVGSRWQVSTVSSDGGFVKIGGWIDANKVKVEL
;
A
#
# COMPACT_ATOMS: atom_id res chain seq x y z
N MET A 1 26.40 27.87 3.75
CA MET A 1 25.25 27.44 4.55
C MET A 1 24.48 26.49 3.66
N GLU A 2 24.79 25.20 3.78
CA GLU A 2 24.25 24.14 2.92
C GLU A 2 22.81 23.92 3.35
N LEU A 3 21.84 24.25 2.47
CA LEU A 3 20.44 23.93 2.69
C LEU A 3 20.28 22.42 2.50
N THR A 4 20.24 21.68 3.61
CA THR A 4 19.83 20.28 3.61
C THR A 4 18.40 20.22 3.07
N LEU A 5 18.21 19.76 1.83
CA LEU A 5 16.91 19.38 1.30
C LEU A 5 16.38 18.25 2.18
N MET A 6 15.45 18.55 3.10
CA MET A 6 14.73 17.53 3.84
C MET A 6 13.86 16.76 2.85
N SER A 7 14.25 15.53 2.52
CA SER A 7 13.42 14.62 1.73
C SER A 7 12.19 14.23 2.54
N PHE A 8 11.00 14.40 1.98
CA PHE A 8 9.76 13.97 2.61
C PHE A 8 9.60 12.44 2.56
N SER A 9 9.20 11.83 3.68
CA SER A 9 8.86 10.41 3.81
C SER A 9 7.41 10.22 4.22
N ILE A 10 6.62 9.62 3.33
CA ILE A 10 5.22 9.31 3.59
C ILE A 10 5.04 8.21 4.64
N ASP A 11 5.98 7.26 4.71
CA ASP A 11 5.94 6.20 5.71
C ASP A 11 6.21 6.73 7.12
N ALA A 12 7.12 7.71 7.27
CA ALA A 12 7.31 8.38 8.56
C ALA A 12 6.05 9.15 9.01
N ALA A 13 5.32 9.75 8.07
CA ALA A 13 4.05 10.39 8.36
C ALA A 13 2.99 9.37 8.83
N ILE A 14 2.84 8.25 8.11
CA ILE A 14 1.90 7.19 8.50
C ILE A 14 2.31 6.55 9.85
N ALA A 15 3.61 6.34 10.09
CA ALA A 15 4.12 5.85 11.38
C ALA A 15 3.76 6.79 12.54
N TYR A 16 3.80 8.11 12.31
CA TYR A 16 3.36 9.08 13.30
C TYR A 16 1.86 8.95 13.62
N MET A 17 1.02 8.72 12.62
CA MET A 17 -0.41 8.46 12.86
C MET A 17 -0.64 7.20 13.73
N TYR A 18 0.11 6.13 13.48
CA TYR A 18 0.09 4.94 14.36
C TYR A 18 0.58 5.25 15.78
N GLN A 19 1.57 6.13 15.93
CA GLN A 19 2.04 6.55 17.25
C GLN A 19 0.96 7.32 18.01
N LEU A 20 0.23 8.23 17.36
CA LEU A 20 -0.90 8.94 17.97
C LEU A 20 -1.99 7.96 18.42
N GLN A 21 -2.32 6.97 17.58
CA GLN A 21 -3.25 5.90 17.93
C GLN A 21 -2.79 5.10 19.15
N LYS A 22 -1.53 4.65 19.14
CA LYS A 22 -0.94 3.86 20.24
C LYS A 22 -0.88 4.64 21.56
N ASN A 23 -0.67 5.94 21.48
CA ASN A 23 -0.66 6.84 22.63
C ASN A 23 -2.07 7.13 23.19
N GLY A 24 -3.13 6.63 22.54
CA GLY A 24 -4.50 6.87 22.97
C GLY A 24 -4.92 8.33 22.84
N VAL A 25 -4.38 9.05 21.84
CA VAL A 25 -4.75 10.44 21.58
C VAL A 25 -6.23 10.54 21.29
N THR A 26 -6.93 11.40 22.03
CA THR A 26 -8.38 11.61 21.90
C THR A 26 -8.71 12.74 20.93
N TYR A 27 -9.95 12.74 20.43
CA TYR A 27 -10.38 13.77 19.50
C TYR A 27 -10.68 15.09 20.23
N SER A 28 -10.09 16.20 19.79
CA SER A 28 -10.43 17.56 20.23
C SER A 28 -10.02 18.60 19.19
N MET A 29 -10.94 19.52 18.88
CA MET A 29 -10.65 20.70 18.05
C MET A 29 -10.09 21.88 18.86
N ASP A 30 -10.22 21.85 20.19
CA ASP A 30 -9.84 22.96 21.09
C ASP A 30 -8.49 22.75 21.79
N GLY A 31 -7.98 21.52 21.79
CA GLY A 31 -6.68 21.18 22.38
C GLY A 31 -5.51 21.45 21.44
N SER A 32 -4.42 20.70 21.58
CA SER A 32 -3.23 20.88 20.74
C SER A 32 -3.47 20.58 19.26
N ARG A 33 -4.54 19.83 18.95
CA ARG A 33 -4.91 19.33 17.61
C ARG A 33 -3.85 18.41 16.96
N THR A 34 -2.69 18.23 17.58
CA THR A 34 -1.50 17.58 17.02
C THR A 34 -1.01 16.40 17.86
N GLY A 35 -1.66 16.13 19.00
CA GLY A 35 -1.33 15.04 19.91
C GLY A 35 -0.35 15.42 21.02
N THR A 36 0.15 16.65 21.07
CA THR A 36 1.19 17.05 22.06
C THR A 36 0.66 17.19 23.48
N ASP A 37 -0.64 17.41 23.65
CA ASP A 37 -1.35 17.42 24.94
C ASP A 37 -2.25 16.19 25.14
N GLY A 38 -2.05 15.15 24.33
CA GLY A 38 -2.92 13.97 24.32
C GLY A 38 -4.20 14.13 23.49
N THR A 39 -4.41 15.26 22.83
CA THR A 39 -5.58 15.49 21.96
C THR A 39 -5.18 15.86 20.53
N ALA A 40 -5.98 15.46 19.55
CA ALA A 40 -5.81 15.84 18.15
C ALA A 40 -7.16 16.00 17.42
N ASP A 41 -7.18 16.69 16.28
CA ASP A 41 -8.30 16.60 15.34
C ASP A 41 -7.82 16.05 13.99
N CYS A 42 -8.73 15.89 13.02
CA CYS A 42 -8.41 15.25 11.74
C CYS A 42 -7.24 15.93 11.02
N SER A 43 -7.34 17.24 10.82
CA SER A 43 -6.38 18.03 10.06
C SER A 43 -5.11 18.34 10.83
N GLY A 44 -5.19 18.53 12.14
CA GLY A 44 -4.01 18.69 12.98
C GLY A 44 -3.20 17.40 13.12
N ALA A 45 -3.85 16.23 13.19
CA ALA A 45 -3.18 14.93 13.16
C ALA A 45 -2.46 14.70 11.83
N VAL A 46 -3.13 14.93 10.70
CA VAL A 46 -2.50 14.83 9.37
C VAL A 46 -1.37 15.85 9.21
N TYR A 47 -1.54 17.09 9.65
CA TYR A 47 -0.48 18.09 9.63
C TYR A 47 0.74 17.64 10.44
N ALA A 48 0.55 17.21 11.69
CA ALA A 48 1.62 16.74 12.55
C ALA A 48 2.33 15.50 11.95
N ALA A 49 1.57 14.57 11.37
CA ALA A 49 2.10 13.42 10.68
C ALA A 49 2.96 13.82 9.46
N LEU A 50 2.45 14.67 8.58
CA LEU A 50 3.20 15.12 7.41
C LEU A 50 4.44 15.93 7.81
N ARG A 51 4.38 16.72 8.88
CA ARG A 51 5.55 17.39 9.49
C ARG A 51 6.57 16.38 10.03
N ALA A 52 6.13 15.32 10.69
CA ALA A 52 7.00 14.23 11.14
C ALA A 52 7.62 13.47 9.95
N GLY A 53 6.92 13.44 8.81
CA GLY A 53 7.45 12.98 7.53
C GLY A 53 8.42 13.95 6.84
N GLY A 54 8.66 15.14 7.39
CA GLY A 54 9.63 16.11 6.83
C GLY A 54 9.02 17.26 6.04
N MET A 55 7.69 17.39 5.96
CA MET A 55 7.08 18.58 5.39
C MET A 55 7.42 19.84 6.21
N PRO A 56 7.53 21.02 5.58
CA PRO A 56 7.89 22.25 6.27
C PRO A 56 6.75 22.81 7.11
N SER A 57 7.07 23.69 8.04
CA SER A 57 6.05 24.35 8.87
C SER A 57 5.14 25.25 8.05
N ALA A 58 3.84 25.17 8.30
CA ALA A 58 2.88 26.17 7.86
C ALA A 58 2.92 27.44 8.75
N GLY A 59 3.63 27.40 9.88
CA GLY A 59 3.65 28.46 10.90
C GLY A 59 2.51 28.37 11.92
N TYR A 60 1.50 27.56 11.64
CA TYR A 60 0.35 27.28 12.51
C TYR A 60 -0.17 25.85 12.25
N VAL A 61 -1.08 25.35 13.08
CA VAL A 61 -1.73 24.04 12.86
C VAL A 61 -2.82 24.19 11.81
N LEU A 62 -2.66 23.50 10.68
CA LEU A 62 -3.60 23.57 9.56
C LEU A 62 -4.99 23.09 9.97
N ASN A 63 -6.00 23.63 9.30
CA ASN A 63 -7.31 23.03 9.16
C ASN A 63 -7.45 22.43 7.76
N THR A 64 -8.53 21.71 7.50
CA THR A 64 -8.90 21.16 6.18
C THR A 64 -8.82 22.21 5.07
N GLU A 65 -9.32 23.43 5.30
CA GLU A 65 -9.33 24.51 4.31
C GLU A 65 -7.92 25.00 3.91
N SER A 66 -7.07 25.27 4.91
CA SER A 66 -5.69 25.72 4.69
C SER A 66 -4.77 24.60 4.19
N MET A 67 -5.12 23.34 4.44
CA MET A 67 -4.32 22.18 4.03
C MET A 67 -4.23 22.01 2.52
N HIS A 68 -5.29 22.34 1.77
CA HIS A 68 -5.28 22.29 0.30
C HIS A 68 -4.10 23.07 -0.30
N ASN A 69 -3.98 24.35 0.05
CA ASN A 69 -2.95 25.23 -0.48
C ASN A 69 -1.56 24.83 0.03
N TRP A 70 -1.46 24.40 1.29
CA TRP A 70 -0.20 23.97 1.86
C TRP A 70 0.32 22.69 1.19
N LEU A 71 -0.54 21.70 0.90
CA LEU A 71 -0.14 20.51 0.16
C LEU A 71 0.40 20.88 -1.23
N LEU A 72 -0.37 21.68 -1.99
CA LEU A 72 0.03 22.11 -3.35
C LEU A 72 1.35 22.91 -3.35
N ALA A 73 1.53 23.82 -2.38
CA ALA A 73 2.74 24.61 -2.25
C ALA A 73 3.97 23.76 -1.89
N ASN A 74 3.76 22.57 -1.33
CA ASN A 74 4.83 21.69 -0.87
C ASN A 74 4.92 20.40 -1.70
N GLY A 75 4.69 20.51 -3.01
CA GLY A 75 5.00 19.44 -3.96
C GLY A 75 3.95 18.33 -4.05
N TRP A 76 2.75 18.52 -3.51
CA TRP A 76 1.63 17.61 -3.74
C TRP A 76 0.85 18.02 -4.98
N GLN A 77 0.29 17.03 -5.66
CA GLN A 77 -0.62 17.19 -6.77
C GLN A 77 -2.02 16.75 -6.35
N ARG A 78 -3.02 17.51 -6.75
CA ARG A 78 -4.41 17.09 -6.65
C ARG A 78 -4.70 16.07 -7.74
N ILE A 79 -4.94 14.83 -7.33
CA ILE A 79 -5.19 13.69 -8.23
C ILE A 79 -6.68 13.37 -8.38
N ALA A 80 -7.53 13.90 -7.49
CA ALA A 80 -8.98 13.79 -7.57
C ALA A 80 -9.66 15.10 -7.14
N ASP A 81 -10.78 15.40 -7.79
CA ASP A 81 -11.67 16.52 -7.50
C ASP A 81 -13.10 16.03 -7.72
N ASN A 82 -13.72 15.51 -6.66
CA ASN A 82 -15.02 14.82 -6.66
C ASN A 82 -15.18 13.80 -7.81
N SER A 83 -14.11 13.03 -8.05
CA SER A 83 -14.01 12.03 -9.10
C SER A 83 -13.25 10.81 -8.59
N ASN A 84 -13.56 9.63 -9.14
CA ASN A 84 -12.86 8.41 -8.76
C ASN A 84 -11.37 8.52 -9.05
N TRP A 85 -10.54 7.96 -8.17
CA TRP A 85 -9.12 7.77 -8.41
C TRP A 85 -8.68 6.41 -7.90
N ASN A 86 -7.55 5.91 -8.43
CA ASN A 86 -6.91 4.71 -7.91
C ASN A 86 -6.11 5.09 -6.67
N ALA A 87 -6.71 4.88 -5.50
CA ALA A 87 -6.12 5.24 -4.22
C ALA A 87 -4.83 4.46 -3.97
N GLN A 88 -3.83 5.18 -3.46
CA GLN A 88 -2.54 4.64 -3.10
C GLN A 88 -2.24 4.99 -1.65
N ARG A 89 -1.49 4.11 -1.00
CA ARG A 89 -0.86 4.42 0.29
C ARG A 89 -0.14 5.77 0.17
N GLY A 90 -0.44 6.66 1.10
CA GLY A 90 0.13 7.99 1.15
C GLY A 90 -0.73 9.09 0.55
N ASP A 91 -1.79 8.75 -0.19
CA ASP A 91 -2.75 9.76 -0.63
C ASP A 91 -3.40 10.41 0.58
N VAL A 92 -3.48 11.74 0.57
CA VAL A 92 -4.22 12.53 1.55
C VAL A 92 -5.56 12.87 0.95
N PHE A 93 -6.65 12.44 1.59
CA PHE A 93 -7.99 12.90 1.19
C PHE A 93 -8.41 14.11 2.02
N ILE A 94 -9.22 14.97 1.43
CA ILE A 94 -9.90 16.05 2.15
C ILE A 94 -11.37 16.06 1.71
N TRP A 95 -12.28 15.84 2.65
CA TRP A 95 -13.71 16.02 2.47
C TRP A 95 -14.11 17.45 2.81
N GLY A 96 -15.19 17.92 2.18
CA GLY A 96 -15.62 19.31 2.19
C GLY A 96 -15.14 20.04 0.94
N LYS A 97 -16.01 20.85 0.34
CA LYS A 97 -15.66 21.69 -0.81
C LYS A 97 -14.74 22.82 -0.35
N ILE A 98 -13.74 23.19 -1.16
CA ILE A 98 -12.92 24.39 -0.90
C ILE A 98 -13.85 25.60 -0.73
N GLY A 99 -13.68 26.34 0.36
CA GLY A 99 -14.54 27.42 0.82
C GLY A 99 -15.53 27.03 1.93
N ASP A 100 -15.82 25.74 2.07
CA ASP A 100 -16.82 25.19 3.01
C ASP A 100 -16.25 24.05 3.88
N SER A 101 -14.95 23.74 3.78
CA SER A 101 -14.36 22.56 4.40
C SER A 101 -13.93 22.76 5.86
N ALA A 102 -14.00 23.97 6.40
CA ALA A 102 -13.49 24.28 7.74
C ALA A 102 -14.38 23.74 8.88
N GLY A 103 -13.78 23.45 10.02
CA GLY A 103 -14.49 22.99 11.22
C GLY A 103 -15.25 21.68 10.96
N ALA A 104 -16.55 21.65 11.27
CA ALA A 104 -17.41 20.50 11.02
C ALA A 104 -17.73 20.26 9.53
N GLY A 105 -17.36 21.18 8.63
CA GLY A 105 -17.63 21.09 7.19
C GLY A 105 -16.65 20.21 6.42
N GLY A 106 -15.62 19.66 7.06
CA GLY A 106 -14.64 18.84 6.38
C GLY A 106 -13.95 17.81 7.27
N HIS A 107 -13.23 16.92 6.60
CA HIS A 107 -12.52 15.80 7.23
C HIS A 107 -11.30 15.41 6.41
N THR A 108 -10.28 14.83 7.04
CA THR A 108 -9.06 14.43 6.31
C THR A 108 -8.35 13.27 7.00
N GLY A 109 -7.52 12.57 6.24
CA GLY A 109 -6.74 11.42 6.66
C GLY A 109 -5.76 11.00 5.57
N ILE A 110 -4.99 9.95 5.88
CA ILE A 110 -3.98 9.40 4.97
C ILE A 110 -4.37 7.97 4.62
N PHE A 111 -4.37 7.63 3.34
CA PHE A 111 -4.51 6.25 2.90
C PHE A 111 -3.31 5.42 3.36
N ILE A 112 -3.55 4.31 4.04
CA ILE A 112 -2.49 3.37 4.45
C ILE A 112 -2.35 2.20 3.46
N ASP A 113 -3.36 1.99 2.64
CA ASP A 113 -3.38 1.09 1.50
C ASP A 113 -4.40 1.61 0.46
N HIS A 114 -4.93 0.75 -0.41
CA HIS A 114 -5.90 1.15 -1.44
C HIS A 114 -7.29 1.49 -0.86
N ASP A 115 -7.68 0.87 0.25
CA ASP A 115 -9.05 0.87 0.74
C ASP A 115 -9.18 1.53 2.12
N ASN A 116 -8.11 1.51 2.91
CA ASN A 116 -8.12 1.92 4.31
C ASN A 116 -7.38 3.24 4.53
N ILE A 117 -7.94 4.04 5.42
CA ILE A 117 -7.40 5.32 5.87
C ILE A 117 -7.07 5.27 7.34
N ILE A 118 -6.04 6.01 7.74
CA ILE A 118 -5.78 6.37 9.13
C ILE A 118 -6.10 7.85 9.34
N HIS A 119 -6.92 8.14 10.34
CA HIS A 119 -7.40 9.49 10.60
C HIS A 119 -7.78 9.69 12.08
N CYS A 120 -7.71 10.93 12.56
CA CYS A 120 -8.29 11.29 13.86
C CYS A 120 -9.73 11.75 13.65
N ASN A 121 -10.70 11.18 14.37
CA ASN A 121 -12.11 11.50 14.16
C ASN A 121 -12.92 11.47 15.47
N TYR A 122 -14.05 12.19 15.42
CA TYR A 122 -14.95 12.34 16.56
C TYR A 122 -15.65 11.02 16.94
N ALA A 123 -16.13 10.25 15.97
CA ALA A 123 -16.95 9.06 16.23
C ALA A 123 -16.19 7.94 16.99
N HIS A 124 -14.88 7.83 16.77
CA HIS A 124 -13.99 6.91 17.48
C HIS A 124 -13.21 7.59 18.61
N ASN A 125 -13.45 8.87 18.88
CA ASN A 125 -12.76 9.69 19.88
C ASN A 125 -11.24 9.54 19.85
N GLY A 126 -10.63 9.68 18.67
CA GLY A 126 -9.19 9.56 18.51
C GLY A 126 -8.78 9.06 17.13
N VAL A 127 -7.59 8.48 17.04
CA VAL A 127 -7.06 7.94 15.78
C VAL A 127 -7.53 6.51 15.55
N SER A 128 -8.20 6.28 14.41
CA SER A 128 -8.69 4.96 13.99
C SER A 128 -8.30 4.65 12.55
N ILE A 129 -8.47 3.38 12.18
CA ILE A 129 -8.33 2.90 10.81
C ILE A 129 -9.69 2.42 10.35
N ASN A 130 -10.12 2.93 9.21
CA ASN A 130 -11.43 2.64 8.64
C ASN A 130 -11.32 2.50 7.13
N ASN A 131 -12.24 1.76 6.51
CA ASN A 131 -12.37 1.75 5.05
C ASN A 131 -12.87 3.13 4.60
N HIS A 132 -12.19 3.75 3.63
CA HIS A 132 -12.49 5.10 3.18
C HIS A 132 -13.91 5.21 2.62
N ASP A 133 -14.28 4.37 1.64
CA ASP A 133 -15.53 4.51 0.90
C ASP A 133 -16.76 4.22 1.78
N ALA A 134 -16.66 3.25 2.68
CA ALA A 134 -17.70 2.96 3.66
C ALA A 134 -17.91 4.14 4.61
N TYR A 135 -16.82 4.77 5.06
CA TYR A 135 -16.89 5.91 5.98
C TYR A 135 -17.38 7.18 5.26
N TRP A 136 -16.95 7.39 4.02
CA TRP A 136 -17.40 8.48 3.15
C TRP A 136 -18.90 8.40 2.86
N ALA A 137 -19.40 7.20 2.57
CA ALA A 137 -20.84 6.97 2.37
C ALA A 137 -21.65 7.21 3.66
N ALA A 138 -21.12 6.78 4.82
CA ALA A 138 -21.75 7.00 6.11
C ALA A 138 -21.85 8.50 6.48
N ASP A 139 -20.91 9.32 5.99
CA ASP A 139 -20.87 10.77 6.18
C ASP A 139 -21.72 11.55 5.15
N GLY A 140 -22.53 10.85 4.36
CA GLY A 140 -23.45 11.46 3.38
C GLY A 140 -22.78 11.81 2.05
N CYS A 141 -21.68 11.14 1.70
CA CYS A 141 -20.94 11.32 0.45
C CYS A 141 -20.50 12.79 0.23
N PRO A 142 -19.79 13.42 1.18
CA PRO A 142 -19.37 14.81 1.05
C PRO A 142 -18.47 15.01 -0.18
N TYR A 143 -18.44 16.23 -0.71
CA TYR A 143 -17.48 16.58 -1.76
C TYR A 143 -16.07 16.26 -1.30
N PHE A 144 -15.21 15.72 -2.16
CA PHE A 144 -13.86 15.33 -1.77
C PHE A 144 -12.79 15.74 -2.76
N TYR A 145 -11.57 15.80 -2.25
CA TYR A 145 -10.33 15.94 -3.00
C TYR A 145 -9.34 14.87 -2.54
N ALA A 146 -8.45 14.44 -3.43
CA ALA A 146 -7.32 13.60 -3.07
C ALA A 146 -6.02 14.21 -3.58
N TYR A 147 -5.00 14.13 -2.75
CA TYR A 147 -3.67 14.69 -2.99
C TYR A 147 -2.62 13.60 -2.90
N ARG A 148 -1.70 13.59 -3.86
CA ARG A 148 -0.55 12.70 -3.88
C ARG A 148 0.73 13.51 -3.98
N TYR A 149 1.71 13.19 -3.16
CA TYR A 149 3.01 13.84 -3.22
C TYR A 149 3.69 13.52 -4.56
N ALA A 150 4.06 14.56 -5.31
CA ALA A 150 4.76 14.43 -6.57
C ALA A 150 6.27 14.53 -6.31
N SER A 151 6.90 13.41 -5.95
CA SER A 151 8.34 13.33 -6.07
C SER A 151 8.72 13.34 -7.55
N THR A 152 9.77 14.08 -7.90
CA THR A 152 10.41 13.99 -9.21
C THR A 152 10.68 12.52 -9.55
N GLN A 153 10.28 12.10 -10.75
CA GLN A 153 10.86 10.90 -11.35
C GLN A 153 12.40 11.09 -11.39
N GLU A 154 13.08 10.26 -10.60
CA GLU A 154 14.52 9.90 -10.59
C GLU A 154 15.59 10.98 -10.36
N ALA A 155 16.11 11.05 -9.13
CA ALA A 155 17.55 11.16 -8.86
C ALA A 155 17.87 10.56 -7.46
N HIS A 156 18.68 9.49 -7.43
CA HIS A 156 19.16 8.80 -6.23
C HIS A 156 20.29 9.58 -5.52
N GLN A 157 20.20 9.76 -4.18
CA GLN A 157 21.28 9.44 -3.21
C GLN A 157 20.84 9.64 -1.73
N GLY A 158 20.84 8.54 -0.95
CA GLY A 158 20.88 8.37 0.53
C GLY A 158 19.79 9.06 1.38
N ASP A 159 18.89 8.42 2.14
CA ASP A 159 18.95 7.16 2.89
C ASP A 159 17.49 6.69 3.18
N ASN A 160 17.26 5.36 3.15
CA ASN A 160 16.06 4.61 3.62
C ASN A 160 14.66 4.83 3.00
N ASP A 161 14.55 5.20 1.73
CA ASP A 161 13.29 4.94 1.01
C ASP A 161 13.16 3.43 0.77
N MET A 162 12.03 2.87 1.20
CA MET A 162 11.71 1.46 1.01
C MET A 162 11.61 1.21 -0.49
N ASN A 163 12.69 0.74 -1.13
CA ASN A 163 12.73 0.40 -2.54
C ASN A 163 11.67 -0.66 -2.91
N LEU A 164 10.43 -0.23 -3.20
CA LEU A 164 9.31 -1.11 -3.54
C LEU A 164 9.50 -1.83 -4.88
N SER A 165 10.50 -1.46 -5.70
CA SER A 165 10.91 -2.31 -6.83
C SER A 165 11.43 -3.67 -6.37
N LYS A 166 11.81 -3.80 -5.09
CA LYS A 166 12.13 -5.10 -4.48
C LYS A 166 10.88 -5.94 -4.18
N LEU A 167 9.70 -5.33 -4.16
CA LEU A 167 8.41 -6.01 -4.07
C LEU A 167 7.79 -6.31 -5.43
N THR A 168 8.46 -5.97 -6.53
CA THR A 168 8.03 -6.38 -7.86
C THR A 168 8.81 -7.59 -8.33
N GLY A 169 8.15 -8.47 -9.05
CA GLY A 169 8.80 -9.70 -9.51
C GLY A 169 7.87 -10.70 -10.15
N LEU A 170 8.48 -11.61 -10.89
CA LEU A 170 7.82 -12.73 -11.53
C LEU A 170 7.73 -13.90 -10.54
N ILE A 171 6.54 -14.09 -9.96
CA ILE A 171 6.29 -15.17 -9.02
C ILE A 171 5.38 -16.24 -9.64
N PRO A 172 5.43 -17.51 -9.17
CA PRO A 172 4.46 -18.52 -9.57
C PRO A 172 3.04 -18.02 -9.34
N VAL A 173 2.10 -18.42 -10.21
CA VAL A 173 0.68 -18.09 -10.07
C VAL A 173 0.17 -18.51 -8.69
N THR A 174 0.59 -19.67 -8.19
CA THR A 174 0.16 -20.21 -6.90
C THR A 174 0.80 -19.55 -5.67
N ALA A 175 1.76 -18.64 -5.86
CA ALA A 175 2.42 -17.99 -4.74
C ALA A 175 1.51 -16.94 -4.08
N TYR A 176 1.56 -16.90 -2.75
CA TYR A 176 0.81 -15.96 -1.92
C TYR A 176 1.29 -14.52 -2.13
N GLY A 177 2.57 -14.31 -2.40
CA GLY A 177 3.13 -12.98 -2.62
C GLY A 177 4.65 -12.95 -2.69
N LEU A 178 5.21 -11.76 -2.51
CA LEU A 178 6.65 -11.52 -2.39
C LEU A 178 6.92 -10.75 -1.08
N ALA A 179 7.86 -11.26 -0.28
CA ALA A 179 8.32 -10.61 0.95
C ALA A 179 9.68 -9.97 0.70
N TRP A 180 9.84 -8.72 1.09
CA TRP A 180 11.12 -8.02 1.07
C TRP A 180 11.59 -7.80 2.50
N ILE A 181 12.79 -8.29 2.83
CA ILE A 181 13.33 -8.22 4.20
C ILE A 181 13.79 -6.81 4.52
N THR A 182 13.17 -6.22 5.53
CA THR A 182 13.36 -4.83 5.95
C THR A 182 14.05 -4.72 7.30
N ASN A 183 14.05 -5.78 8.11
CA ASN A 183 14.83 -5.79 9.34
C ASN A 183 16.33 -5.67 9.00
N PRO A 184 17.05 -4.61 9.45
CA PRO A 184 18.48 -4.43 9.18
C PRO A 184 19.33 -5.61 9.68
N ASN A 185 18.86 -6.34 10.69
CA ASN A 185 19.51 -7.52 11.25
C ASN A 185 19.19 -8.84 10.53
N GLY A 186 18.42 -8.75 9.44
CA GLY A 186 17.86 -9.88 8.70
C GLY A 186 16.71 -10.57 9.42
N ALA A 187 15.94 -11.37 8.68
CA ALA A 187 14.83 -12.15 9.22
C ALA A 187 15.33 -13.52 9.69
N VAL A 188 15.04 -13.92 10.93
CA VAL A 188 15.39 -15.26 11.41
C VAL A 188 14.51 -16.29 10.70
N LEU A 189 15.15 -17.34 10.17
CA LEU A 189 14.44 -18.46 9.54
C LEU A 189 14.14 -19.53 10.60
N TYR A 190 12.85 -19.84 10.75
CA TYR A 190 12.33 -20.87 11.63
C TYR A 190 11.90 -22.09 10.81
N ASP A 191 11.93 -23.27 11.43
CA ASP A 191 11.33 -24.46 10.86
C ASP A 191 9.79 -24.42 11.01
N TYR A 192 9.10 -25.42 10.46
CA TYR A 192 7.63 -25.50 10.54
C TYR A 192 7.08 -25.82 11.93
N ASN A 193 7.95 -26.09 12.92
CA ASN A 193 7.58 -26.21 14.33
C ASN A 193 7.84 -24.91 15.11
N HIS A 194 8.12 -23.80 14.41
CA HIS A 194 8.42 -22.48 14.99
C HIS A 194 9.70 -22.48 15.84
N LYS A 195 10.68 -23.34 15.50
CA LYS A 195 12.00 -23.35 16.12
C LYS A 195 13.02 -22.65 15.22
N ALA A 196 13.79 -21.72 15.77
CA ALA A 196 14.83 -21.00 15.02
C ALA A 196 15.90 -21.98 14.48
N THR A 197 16.23 -21.86 13.20
CA THR A 197 17.17 -22.78 12.50
C THR A 197 18.63 -22.32 12.54
N GLY A 198 18.92 -21.20 13.19
CA GLY A 198 20.23 -20.53 13.17
C GLY A 198 20.53 -19.79 11.87
N ARG A 199 19.67 -19.90 10.84
CA ARG A 199 19.79 -19.20 9.57
C ARG A 199 19.03 -17.87 9.60
N LYS A 200 19.49 -16.91 8.82
CA LYS A 200 18.81 -15.63 8.59
C LYS A 200 18.72 -15.32 7.10
N LEU A 201 17.64 -14.66 6.71
CA LEU A 201 17.50 -14.03 5.39
C LEU A 201 18.02 -12.60 5.50
N SER A 202 18.89 -12.19 4.58
CA SER A 202 19.57 -10.89 4.66
C SER A 202 18.63 -9.73 4.40
N TYR A 203 18.87 -8.61 5.09
CA TYR A 203 18.27 -7.32 4.77
C TYR A 203 18.39 -7.01 3.27
N GLY A 204 17.35 -6.42 2.69
CA GLY A 204 17.35 -6.00 1.28
C GLY A 204 17.03 -7.12 0.29
N THR A 205 16.80 -8.36 0.73
CA THR A 205 16.50 -9.52 -0.14
C THR A 205 15.01 -9.80 -0.28
N SER A 206 14.58 -10.30 -1.44
CA SER A 206 13.19 -10.63 -1.72
C SER A 206 12.98 -12.13 -1.83
N TRP A 207 11.86 -12.62 -1.26
CA TRP A 207 11.55 -14.03 -1.12
C TRP A 207 10.11 -14.31 -1.50
N VAL A 208 9.89 -15.34 -2.31
CA VAL A 208 8.54 -15.77 -2.68
C VAL A 208 7.84 -16.31 -1.44
N VAL A 209 6.68 -15.74 -1.11
CA VAL A 209 5.80 -16.22 -0.06
C VAL A 209 4.89 -17.28 -0.67
N THR A 210 4.99 -18.51 -0.20
CA THR A 210 4.18 -19.63 -0.70
C THR A 210 2.90 -19.85 0.11
N GLY A 211 2.77 -19.17 1.24
CA GLY A 211 1.59 -19.22 2.08
C GLY A 211 1.88 -18.68 3.49
N LEU A 212 0.93 -18.89 4.39
CA LEU A 212 1.04 -18.49 5.79
C LEU A 212 1.05 -19.71 6.73
N ASP A 213 1.74 -19.60 7.86
CA ASP A 213 1.66 -20.53 8.99
C ASP A 213 1.35 -19.76 10.27
N LYS A 214 0.09 -19.79 10.73
CA LYS A 214 -0.32 -19.06 11.95
C LYS A 214 0.13 -17.58 11.94
N GLY A 215 0.04 -16.93 10.77
CA GLY A 215 0.48 -15.54 10.54
C GLY A 215 1.94 -15.36 10.11
N TRP A 216 2.76 -16.41 10.13
CA TRP A 216 4.16 -16.38 9.67
C TRP A 216 4.28 -16.60 8.18
N LEU A 217 5.26 -15.96 7.53
CA LEU A 217 5.45 -16.05 6.09
C LEU A 217 6.21 -17.32 5.72
N LYS A 218 5.64 -18.17 4.85
CA LYS A 218 6.32 -19.36 4.31
C LYS A 218 7.22 -18.99 3.13
N VAL A 219 8.53 -19.09 3.32
CA VAL A 219 9.57 -18.69 2.33
C VAL A 219 10.64 -19.77 2.09
N GLY A 220 10.27 -21.05 2.24
CA GLY A 220 11.24 -22.18 2.36
C GLY A 220 11.60 -22.54 3.81
N GLY A 221 10.95 -21.85 4.74
CA GLY A 221 10.89 -21.97 6.19
C GLY A 221 9.86 -20.93 6.66
N LEU A 222 9.86 -20.56 7.93
CA LEU A 222 9.00 -19.49 8.46
C LEU A 222 9.84 -18.26 8.83
N ILE A 223 9.35 -17.07 8.52
CA ILE A 223 9.91 -15.81 9.02
C ILE A 223 8.83 -14.98 9.71
N ASN A 224 9.23 -14.18 10.69
CA ASN A 224 8.31 -13.26 11.35
C ASN A 224 7.90 -12.19 10.33
N PRO A 225 6.59 -11.92 10.10
CA PRO A 225 6.14 -10.85 9.23
C PRO A 225 6.70 -9.47 9.63
N ASP A 226 7.02 -9.23 10.90
CA ASP A 226 7.61 -7.95 11.34
C ASP A 226 8.99 -7.66 10.70
N ASP A 227 9.67 -8.69 10.20
CA ASP A 227 10.99 -8.56 9.58
C ASP A 227 10.93 -8.18 8.09
N ALA A 228 9.73 -8.09 7.51
CA ALA A 228 9.54 -7.90 6.08
C ALA A 228 8.31 -7.04 5.74
N ILE A 229 8.35 -6.39 4.58
CA ILE A 229 7.12 -5.93 3.91
C ILE A 229 6.72 -6.96 2.86
N VAL A 230 5.41 -7.16 2.66
CA VAL A 230 4.88 -8.16 1.73
C VAL A 230 3.97 -7.50 0.69
N LYS A 231 4.17 -7.86 -0.58
CA LYS A 231 3.19 -7.61 -1.64
C LYS A 231 2.42 -8.88 -1.92
N ILE A 232 1.10 -8.82 -1.76
CA ILE A 232 0.22 -9.97 -1.90
C ILE A 232 -0.23 -10.18 -3.35
N ASN A 233 -0.37 -11.44 -3.74
CA ASN A 233 -1.04 -11.82 -4.97
C ASN A 233 -2.55 -11.83 -4.73
N LYS A 234 -3.24 -10.78 -5.18
CA LYS A 234 -4.69 -10.60 -4.98
C LYS A 234 -5.51 -11.79 -5.48
N GLY A 235 -5.08 -12.40 -6.58
CA GLY A 235 -5.72 -13.61 -7.12
C GLY A 235 -5.74 -14.78 -6.15
N ILE A 236 -4.64 -15.01 -5.43
CA ILE A 236 -4.53 -16.12 -4.47
C ILE A 236 -5.25 -15.81 -3.16
N VAL A 237 -5.19 -14.57 -2.70
CA VAL A 237 -5.72 -14.20 -1.37
C VAL A 237 -7.20 -13.85 -1.40
N ALA A 238 -7.62 -13.07 -2.39
CA ALA A 238 -8.98 -12.55 -2.50
C ALA A 238 -9.85 -13.34 -3.50
N GLY A 239 -9.27 -14.28 -4.25
CA GLY A 239 -9.97 -15.02 -5.30
C GLY A 239 -10.27 -14.18 -6.55
N ASP A 240 -9.76 -12.94 -6.62
CA ASP A 240 -9.95 -12.03 -7.74
C ASP A 240 -8.67 -11.90 -8.58
N TRP A 241 -8.71 -12.51 -9.75
CA TRP A 241 -7.63 -12.55 -10.72
C TRP A 241 -7.77 -11.51 -11.84
N THR A 242 -8.88 -10.77 -11.84
CA THR A 242 -9.28 -9.93 -12.96
C THR A 242 -8.32 -8.75 -13.08
N GLY A 243 -7.69 -8.58 -14.24
CA GLY A 243 -6.73 -7.49 -14.48
C GLY A 243 -5.32 -7.72 -13.92
N GLN A 244 -5.05 -8.84 -13.25
CA GLN A 244 -3.68 -9.20 -12.84
C GLN A 244 -2.82 -9.43 -14.09
N ASN A 245 -1.60 -8.88 -14.11
CA ASN A 245 -0.68 -9.10 -15.21
C ASN A 245 0.11 -10.39 -15.00
N VAL A 246 0.26 -11.17 -16.08
CA VAL A 246 1.16 -12.31 -16.16
C VAL A 246 2.11 -12.18 -17.34
N GLN A 247 3.31 -12.72 -17.17
CA GLN A 247 4.31 -12.83 -18.23
C GLN A 247 4.54 -14.29 -18.61
N VAL A 248 4.64 -14.56 -19.92
CA VAL A 248 5.04 -15.88 -20.44
C VAL A 248 6.53 -16.11 -20.18
N VAL A 249 6.88 -17.26 -19.61
CA VAL A 249 8.26 -17.59 -19.21
C VAL A 249 8.84 -18.82 -19.90
N THR A 250 8.09 -19.48 -20.78
CA THR A 250 8.50 -20.70 -21.51
C THR A 250 8.32 -20.56 -23.02
N ASN A 251 9.24 -21.13 -23.81
CA ASN A 251 9.23 -21.04 -25.28
C ASN A 251 8.09 -21.85 -25.95
N ASP A 252 7.42 -22.73 -25.21
CA ASP A 252 6.35 -23.61 -25.70
C ASP A 252 4.98 -23.19 -25.15
N ALA A 253 4.73 -21.89 -25.02
CA ALA A 253 3.49 -21.37 -24.48
C ALA A 253 2.40 -21.24 -25.56
N TYR A 254 1.33 -22.03 -25.40
CA TYR A 254 0.14 -21.94 -26.22
C TYR A 254 -1.08 -21.84 -25.33
N THR A 255 -2.04 -21.00 -25.70
CA THR A 255 -3.36 -21.09 -25.10
C THR A 255 -4.12 -22.31 -25.62
N GLN A 256 -5.17 -22.71 -24.93
CA GLN A 256 -6.04 -23.84 -25.21
C GLN A 256 -7.50 -23.46 -24.89
N ALA A 257 -8.46 -24.15 -25.51
CA ALA A 257 -9.88 -23.80 -25.39
C ALA A 257 -10.48 -24.14 -24.01
N VAL A 258 -9.96 -25.18 -23.36
CA VAL A 258 -10.42 -25.67 -22.04
C VAL A 258 -9.24 -25.82 -21.10
N PRO A 259 -9.37 -25.63 -19.77
CA PRO A 259 -8.28 -25.72 -18.80
C PRO A 259 -8.01 -27.18 -18.40
N LYS A 260 -7.41 -27.96 -19.29
CA LYS A 260 -7.05 -29.37 -19.04
C LYS A 260 -5.66 -29.70 -19.59
N PRO A 261 -4.90 -30.62 -18.99
CA PRO A 261 -3.61 -31.01 -19.56
C PRO A 261 -3.72 -31.60 -20.97
N LYS A 262 -2.62 -31.54 -21.73
CA LYS A 262 -2.45 -32.20 -23.04
C LYS A 262 -3.50 -31.81 -24.10
N GLN A 263 -4.01 -30.58 -24.05
CA GLN A 263 -4.90 -30.05 -25.09
C GLN A 263 -4.09 -29.53 -26.28
N ALA A 264 -4.71 -29.51 -27.45
CA ALA A 264 -4.13 -28.84 -28.61
C ALA A 264 -4.05 -27.33 -28.36
N GLY A 265 -2.91 -26.73 -28.70
CA GLY A 265 -2.71 -25.28 -28.62
C GLY A 265 -3.51 -24.56 -29.71
N ILE A 266 -4.17 -23.46 -29.35
CA ILE A 266 -4.96 -22.63 -30.28
C ILE A 266 -4.24 -21.34 -30.68
N LYS A 267 -3.40 -20.77 -29.80
CA LYS A 267 -2.64 -19.55 -30.08
C LYS A 267 -1.30 -19.61 -29.37
N TYR A 268 -0.23 -19.40 -30.14
CA TYR A 268 1.13 -19.26 -29.61
C TYR A 268 1.30 -17.93 -28.87
N LEU A 269 2.03 -17.94 -27.76
CA LEU A 269 2.41 -16.78 -26.99
C LEU A 269 3.94 -16.69 -26.88
N PRO A 270 4.59 -15.62 -27.37
CA PRO A 270 6.02 -15.45 -27.23
C PRO A 270 6.47 -15.31 -25.76
N VAL A 271 7.66 -15.82 -25.42
CA VAL A 271 8.30 -15.55 -24.12
C VAL A 271 8.44 -14.05 -23.90
N GLY A 272 8.21 -13.60 -22.67
CA GLY A 272 8.25 -12.19 -22.28
C GLY A 272 6.97 -11.41 -22.63
N SER A 273 6.06 -11.99 -23.42
CA SER A 273 4.76 -11.36 -23.69
C SER A 273 3.93 -11.24 -22.42
N ARG A 274 3.21 -10.12 -22.29
CA ARG A 274 2.41 -9.75 -21.12
C ARG A 274 0.93 -9.83 -21.43
N TRP A 275 0.17 -10.35 -20.49
CA TRP A 275 -1.25 -10.58 -20.64
C TRP A 275 -2.00 -10.27 -19.36
N GLN A 276 -3.19 -9.71 -19.48
CA GLN A 276 -4.11 -9.54 -18.37
C GLN A 276 -4.92 -10.81 -18.15
N VAL A 277 -4.94 -11.27 -16.91
CA VAL A 277 -5.72 -12.43 -16.48
C VAL A 277 -7.18 -12.03 -16.34
N SER A 278 -8.06 -12.88 -16.87
CA SER A 278 -9.51 -12.74 -16.68
C SER A 278 -10.04 -13.64 -15.57
N THR A 279 -9.45 -14.82 -15.39
CA THR A 279 -9.78 -15.77 -14.33
C THR A 279 -8.72 -16.88 -14.28
N VAL A 280 -8.80 -17.75 -13.27
CA VAL A 280 -7.93 -18.92 -13.06
C VAL A 280 -8.82 -20.15 -12.82
N SER A 281 -8.37 -21.35 -13.21
CA SER A 281 -9.11 -22.59 -12.97
C SER A 281 -9.24 -22.87 -11.48
N SER A 282 -10.26 -23.64 -11.09
CA SER A 282 -10.56 -23.92 -9.68
C SER A 282 -9.41 -24.60 -8.91
N ASP A 283 -8.52 -25.29 -9.62
CA ASP A 283 -7.32 -25.95 -9.07
C ASP A 283 -6.05 -25.08 -9.16
N GLY A 284 -6.14 -23.87 -9.72
CA GLY A 284 -4.98 -22.99 -9.95
C GLY A 284 -4.06 -23.45 -11.09
N GLY A 285 -4.37 -24.56 -11.77
CA GLY A 285 -3.51 -25.16 -12.79
C GLY A 285 -3.49 -24.41 -14.11
N PHE A 286 -4.48 -23.55 -14.37
CA PHE A 286 -4.61 -22.82 -15.64
C PHE A 286 -5.05 -21.37 -15.43
N VAL A 287 -4.52 -20.48 -16.26
CA VAL A 287 -4.82 -19.04 -16.28
C VAL A 287 -5.52 -18.68 -17.58
N LYS A 288 -6.54 -17.81 -17.54
CA LYS A 288 -7.29 -17.41 -18.75
C LYS A 288 -6.85 -16.03 -19.26
N ILE A 289 -6.19 -16.01 -20.42
CA ILE A 289 -5.62 -14.83 -21.10
C ILE A 289 -5.99 -14.78 -22.60
N GLY A 290 -7.28 -14.60 -22.90
CA GLY A 290 -7.82 -14.78 -24.27
C GLY A 290 -7.91 -16.25 -24.73
N GLY A 291 -7.47 -17.16 -23.87
CA GLY A 291 -7.55 -18.61 -23.91
C GLY A 291 -6.91 -19.16 -22.64
N TRP A 292 -7.09 -20.43 -22.30
CA TRP A 292 -6.50 -21.02 -21.11
C TRP A 292 -5.03 -21.35 -21.34
N ILE A 293 -4.14 -21.13 -20.38
CA ILE A 293 -2.73 -21.54 -20.44
C ILE A 293 -2.36 -22.23 -19.14
N ASP A 294 -1.47 -23.22 -19.21
CA ASP A 294 -0.89 -23.86 -18.03
C ASP A 294 -0.20 -22.81 -17.14
N ALA A 295 -0.56 -22.76 -15.86
CA ALA A 295 -0.07 -21.79 -14.91
C ALA A 295 1.45 -21.85 -14.70
N ASN A 296 2.11 -22.97 -15.02
CA ASN A 296 3.58 -23.09 -14.94
C ASN A 296 4.31 -22.39 -16.09
N LYS A 297 3.60 -22.05 -17.17
CA LYS A 297 4.16 -21.37 -18.35
C LYS A 297 4.14 -19.86 -18.23
N VAL A 298 3.46 -19.35 -17.20
CA VAL A 298 3.35 -17.93 -16.91
C VAL A 298 3.75 -17.65 -15.46
N LYS A 299 4.14 -16.41 -15.20
CA LYS A 299 4.36 -15.91 -13.84
C LYS A 299 3.57 -14.64 -13.64
N VAL A 300 3.06 -14.44 -12.43
CA VAL A 300 2.39 -13.22 -12.04
C VAL A 300 3.42 -12.11 -11.91
N GLU A 301 3.15 -10.99 -12.55
CA GLU A 301 3.85 -9.73 -12.30
C GLU A 301 3.20 -9.10 -11.05
N LEU A 302 3.94 -9.15 -9.95
CA LEU A 302 3.70 -8.27 -8.80
C LEU A 302 4.47 -6.97 -9.00
#